data_AF-A0AAE7NXZ5-F1
#
_entry.id   AF-A0AAE7NXZ5-F1
#
_cell.length_a   1.000
_cell.length_b   1.000
_cell.length_c   1.000
_cell.angle_alpha   90.00
_cell.angle_beta   90.00
_cell.angle_gamma   90.00
#
_symmetry.space_group_name_H-M   'P 1'
#
loop_
_entity.id
_entity.type
_entity.pdbx_description
1 polymer ?
#
loop_
_entity_poly.entity_id
_entity_poly.type
_entity_poly.pdbx_seq_one_letter_code
_entity_poly.pdbx_strand_id
1 'polypeptide(L)'
;MGRLRRRSRDSFRDGELDETAAQQQLGTVWATTKSTVRDACEGEAVSAGSQSYVDLLTCIQMTETASALSSPPPLRGASKNRNKQ
;
A
#
# COMPACT_ATOMS: atom_id res chain seq x y z
N MET A 1 -30.88 -29.92 -9.91
CA MET A 1 -31.42 -28.77 -9.14
C MET A 1 -30.23 -27.94 -8.66
N GLY A 2 -29.85 -26.93 -9.44
CA GLY A 2 -28.61 -26.18 -9.29
C GLY A 2 -28.59 -25.32 -8.02
N ARG A 3 -27.47 -25.33 -7.30
CA ARG A 3 -27.20 -24.39 -6.21
C ARG A 3 -27.04 -23.01 -6.84
N LEU A 4 -28.09 -22.20 -6.86
CA LEU A 4 -27.92 -20.77 -7.12
C LEU A 4 -27.06 -20.22 -5.98
N ARG A 5 -25.80 -19.94 -6.33
CA ARG A 5 -24.89 -19.16 -5.51
C ARG A 5 -25.62 -17.89 -5.12
N ARG A 6 -25.79 -17.68 -3.82
CA ARG A 6 -26.27 -16.42 -3.24
C ARG A 6 -25.42 -15.32 -3.85
N ARG A 7 -26.00 -14.53 -4.76
CA ARG A 7 -25.36 -13.30 -5.20
C ARG A 7 -25.51 -12.35 -4.02
N SER A 8 -24.44 -12.28 -3.24
CA SER A 8 -24.33 -11.47 -2.03
C SER A 8 -24.87 -10.08 -2.30
N ARG A 9 -25.86 -9.69 -1.49
CA ARG A 9 -26.38 -8.33 -1.41
C ARG A 9 -25.48 -7.51 -0.47
N ASP A 10 -24.18 -7.80 -0.50
CA ASP A 10 -23.15 -7.30 0.42
C ASP A 10 -22.10 -6.43 -0.31
N SER A 11 -22.14 -6.35 -1.64
CA SER A 11 -21.17 -5.57 -2.43
C SER A 11 -21.38 -4.05 -2.42
N PHE A 12 -22.35 -3.53 -1.66
CA PHE A 12 -22.60 -2.09 -1.53
C PHE A 12 -22.16 -1.52 -0.18
N ARG A 13 -22.00 -2.37 0.84
CA ARG A 13 -21.48 -1.94 2.16
C ARG A 13 -19.97 -2.07 2.26
N ASP A 14 -19.34 -2.78 1.34
CA ASP A 14 -17.90 -2.98 1.31
C ASP A 14 -17.15 -1.66 1.01
N GLY A 15 -17.62 -0.87 0.03
CA GLY A 15 -16.93 0.38 -0.37
C GLY A 15 -16.89 1.48 0.70
N GLU A 16 -17.92 1.61 1.54
CA GLU A 16 -17.95 2.63 2.60
C GLU A 16 -17.37 2.13 3.94
N LEU A 17 -17.42 0.81 4.17
CA LEU A 17 -16.65 0.16 5.25
C LEU A 17 -15.16 0.28 4.98
N ASP A 18 -14.73 0.18 3.72
CA ASP A 18 -13.33 0.33 3.34
C ASP A 18 -12.83 1.74 3.62
N GLU A 19 -13.60 2.79 3.31
CA GLU A 19 -13.22 4.18 3.63
C GLU A 19 -13.10 4.42 5.14
N THR A 20 -14.05 3.93 5.95
CA THR A 20 -14.00 4.13 7.41
C THR A 20 -12.88 3.30 8.05
N ALA A 21 -12.66 2.07 7.59
CA ALA A 21 -11.57 1.23 8.05
C ALA A 21 -10.22 1.80 7.62
N ALA A 22 -10.13 2.31 6.39
CA ALA A 22 -8.96 2.98 5.87
C ALA A 22 -8.64 4.23 6.67
N GLN A 23 -9.63 5.05 7.05
CA GLN A 23 -9.40 6.21 7.91
C GLN A 23 -8.81 5.81 9.27
N GLN A 24 -9.32 4.75 9.91
CA GLN A 24 -8.79 4.27 11.19
C GLN A 24 -7.37 3.69 11.06
N GLN A 25 -7.12 2.89 10.02
CA GLN A 25 -5.77 2.40 9.73
C GLN A 25 -4.81 3.54 9.41
N LEU A 26 -5.25 4.49 8.60
CA LEU A 26 -4.50 5.67 8.24
C LEU A 26 -4.10 6.44 9.49
N GLY A 27 -5.01 6.70 10.43
CA GLY A 27 -4.65 7.35 11.70
C GLY A 27 -3.54 6.62 12.47
N THR A 28 -3.54 5.29 12.43
CA THR A 28 -2.52 4.46 13.08
C THR A 28 -1.18 4.53 12.35
N VAL A 29 -1.17 4.38 11.02
CA VAL A 29 0.08 4.38 10.23
C VAL A 29 0.62 5.79 9.99
N TRP A 30 -0.23 6.81 9.97
CA TRP A 30 0.17 8.20 9.74
C TRP A 30 1.12 8.70 10.83
N ALA A 31 0.90 8.28 12.07
CA ALA A 31 1.77 8.60 13.19
C ALA A 31 3.19 8.02 13.04
N THR A 32 3.32 6.86 12.41
CA THR A 32 4.61 6.15 12.22
C THR A 32 5.26 6.42 10.86
N THR A 33 4.49 6.90 9.88
CA THR A 33 4.96 7.21 8.52
C THR A 33 5.87 8.44 8.53
N LYS A 34 6.93 8.48 7.71
CA LYS A 34 7.80 9.66 7.59
C LYS A 34 7.05 10.86 7.00
N SER A 35 7.38 12.09 7.43
CA SER A 35 6.69 13.29 6.93
C SER A 35 6.81 13.44 5.40
N THR A 36 7.97 13.15 4.83
CA THR A 36 8.20 13.18 3.38
C THR A 36 7.30 12.23 2.58
N VAL A 37 6.95 11.07 3.15
CA VAL A 37 6.02 10.12 2.52
C VAL A 37 4.58 10.63 2.65
N ARG A 38 4.23 11.21 3.79
CA ARG A 38 2.92 11.82 4.03
C ARG A 38 2.65 12.96 3.05
N ASP A 39 3.60 13.89 2.92
CA ASP A 39 3.48 15.05 2.02
C ASP A 39 3.35 14.63 0.55
N ALA A 40 4.10 13.60 0.13
CA ALA A 40 4.02 13.05 -1.22
C ALA A 40 2.64 12.40 -1.49
N CYS A 41 2.19 11.54 -0.57
CA CYS A 41 0.90 10.87 -0.71
C CYS A 41 -0.30 11.82 -0.60
N GLU A 42 -0.21 12.87 0.23
CA GLU A 42 -1.20 13.96 0.24
C GLU A 42 -1.24 14.71 -1.08
N GLY A 43 -0.08 15.04 -1.66
CA GLY A 43 0.01 15.70 -2.95
C GLY A 43 -0.61 14.88 -4.10
N GLU A 44 -0.40 13.56 -4.09
CA GLU A 44 -0.98 12.65 -5.08
C GLU A 44 -2.50 12.52 -4.91
N ALA A 45 -3.01 12.36 -3.70
CA ALA A 45 -4.46 12.26 -3.46
C ALA A 45 -5.20 13.56 -3.78
N VAL A 46 -4.63 14.73 -3.48
CA VAL A 46 -5.19 16.02 -3.88
C VAL A 46 -5.20 16.18 -5.40
N SER A 47 -4.13 15.76 -6.07
CA SER A 47 -4.02 15.82 -7.54
C SER A 47 -4.98 14.86 -8.25
N ALA A 48 -5.32 13.73 -7.62
CA ALA A 48 -6.31 12.77 -8.11
C ALA A 48 -7.76 13.29 -7.99
N GLY A 49 -7.98 14.40 -7.29
CA GLY A 49 -9.30 15.06 -7.19
C GLY A 49 -10.25 14.42 -6.19
N SER A 50 -9.81 13.42 -5.42
CA SER A 50 -10.58 12.75 -4.39
C SER A 50 -9.72 12.52 -3.15
N GLN A 51 -10.08 13.14 -2.03
CA GLN A 51 -9.55 12.77 -0.71
C GLN A 51 -10.20 11.47 -0.23
N SER A 52 -9.89 10.36 -0.91
CA SER A 52 -10.21 9.03 -0.40
C SER A 52 -9.15 8.64 0.61
N TYR A 53 -9.58 8.20 1.80
CA TYR A 53 -8.65 7.69 2.80
C TYR A 53 -8.00 6.38 2.34
N VAL A 54 -8.68 5.63 1.45
CA VAL A 54 -8.16 4.43 0.82
C VAL A 54 -6.99 4.74 -0.11
N ASP A 55 -7.08 5.79 -0.94
CA ASP A 55 -5.98 6.19 -1.83
C ASP A 55 -4.74 6.63 -1.03
N LEU A 56 -4.93 7.45 0.01
CA LEU A 56 -3.84 7.90 0.89
C LEU A 56 -3.16 6.72 1.59
N LEU A 57 -3.97 5.81 2.13
CA LEU A 57 -3.50 4.63 2.82
C LEU A 57 -2.76 3.69 1.88
N THR A 58 -3.27 3.51 0.65
CA THR A 58 -2.63 2.68 -0.39
C THR A 58 -1.28 3.25 -0.80
N CYS A 59 -1.18 4.57 -1.01
CA CYS A 59 0.09 5.23 -1.33
C CYS A 59 1.14 4.99 -0.24
N ILE A 60 0.78 5.16 1.03
CA ILE A 60 1.69 4.93 2.17
C ILE A 60 2.13 3.46 2.21
N GLN A 61 1.19 2.52 2.10
CA GLN A 61 1.51 1.09 2.11
C GLN A 61 2.43 0.69 0.96
N MET A 62 2.20 1.20 -0.25
CA MET A 62 3.05 0.95 -1.42
C MET A 62 4.44 1.57 -1.25
N THR A 63 4.54 2.76 -0.69
CA THR A 63 5.83 3.42 -0.47
C THR A 63 6.66 2.72 0.61
N GLU A 64 6.02 2.28 1.69
CA GLU A 64 6.67 1.51 2.76
C GLU A 64 7.08 0.11 2.27
N THR A 65 6.25 -0.57 1.48
CA THR A 65 6.65 -1.86 0.86
C THR A 65 7.74 -1.67 -0.19
N ALA A 66 7.69 -0.63 -1.02
CA ALA A 66 8.77 -0.30 -1.94
C ALA A 66 10.07 0.02 -1.19
N SER A 67 10.00 0.71 -0.05
CA SER A 67 11.15 0.97 0.81
C SER A 67 11.71 -0.32 1.43
N ALA A 68 10.84 -1.24 1.85
CA ALA A 68 11.24 -2.54 2.38
C ALA A 68 11.90 -3.42 1.30
N LEU A 69 11.39 -3.39 0.08
CA LEU A 69 11.95 -4.11 -1.07
C LEU A 69 13.20 -3.44 -1.65
N SER A 70 13.32 -2.12 -1.48
CA SER A 70 14.49 -1.33 -1.87
C SER A 70 15.65 -1.46 -0.87
N SER A 71 15.49 -2.21 0.22
CA SER A 71 16.64 -2.79 0.91
C SER A 71 17.10 -3.97 0.04
N PRO A 72 18.10 -3.81 -0.84
CA PRO A 72 18.59 -4.95 -1.59
C PRO A 72 18.97 -6.02 -0.56
N PRO A 73 18.46 -7.27 -0.66
CA PRO A 73 19.16 -8.35 0.01
C PRO A 73 20.61 -8.21 -0.46
N PRO A 74 21.60 -8.23 0.46
CA PRO A 74 22.99 -8.21 0.02
C PRO A 74 23.08 -9.32 -1.03
N LEU A 75 23.40 -8.96 -2.27
CA LEU A 75 23.60 -9.88 -3.37
C LEU A 75 24.84 -10.69 -3.04
N ARG A 76 24.68 -11.60 -2.07
CA ARG A 76 25.71 -12.42 -1.46
C ARG A 76 25.91 -13.58 -2.42
N GLY A 77 26.58 -13.29 -3.52
CA GLY A 77 26.79 -14.26 -4.59
C GLY A 77 27.59 -13.79 -5.80
N ALA A 78 27.81 -12.49 -5.99
CA ALA A 78 28.66 -12.00 -7.09
C ALA A 78 30.09 -11.69 -6.61
N SER A 79 30.77 -12.68 -6.04
CA SER A 79 32.23 -12.61 -5.90
C SER A 79 32.83 -14.00 -5.98
N LYS A 80 33.05 -14.46 -7.22
CA LYS A 80 34.07 -15.47 -7.48
C LYS A 80 34.96 -14.99 -8.61
N ASN A 81 35.88 -14.13 -8.17
CA ASN A 81 37.21 -13.89 -8.71
C ASN A 81 37.65 -15.00 -9.70
N ARG A 82 37.66 -14.70 -11.00
CA ARG A 82 38.44 -15.47 -11.99
C ARG A 82 39.64 -14.63 -12.40
N ASN A 83 40.60 -14.53 -11.48
CA ASN A 83 41.99 -14.26 -11.82
C ASN A 83 42.77 -15.60 -11.73
N LYS A 84 43.75 -15.78 -12.63
CA LYS A 84 44.62 -16.95 -12.89
C LYS A 84 44.04 -17.95 -13.91
N GLN A 85 44.71 -18.30 -15.03
CA GLN A 85 46.06 -18.05 -15.55
C GLN A 85 46.00 -17.83 -17.07
#